data_AF-A0A929PZT7-F1
#
_entry.id   AF-A0A929PZT7-F1
#
_cell.length_a   1.000
_cell.length_b   1.000
_cell.length_c   1.000
_cell.angle_alpha   90.00
_cell.angle_beta   90.00
_cell.angle_gamma   90.00
#
_symmetry.space_group_name_H-M   'P 1'
#
loop_
_entity.id
_entity.type
_entity.pdbx_description
1 polymer ?
#
loop_
_entity_poly.entity_id
_entity_poly.type
_entity_poly.pdbx_seq_one_letter_code
_entity_poly.pdbx_strand_id
1 'polypeptide(L)'
;MNIFYWVIALLLVGMGGYTGYTNWSTYFKAKKLREQFLKSHPDAEVIKSGQARGWLYILMLVFCAGLGIVLLNSPTSASFDADTRLAQGVVYIGLGIFAFAMAGEAMMDSVLVATPDSLVYEDQVLKFKNIRGVTVGKGWFKSSYILLNQAKEIPVSKSIAMRVDALLVEWKQNRKATFRNRKERRAAARRERESK
;
A
#
# COMPACT_ATOMS: atom_id res chain seq x y z
N MET A 1 27.73 -16.94 27.05
CA MET A 1 26.50 -17.14 26.26
C MET A 1 25.35 -16.27 26.81
N ASN A 2 24.98 -15.19 26.11
CA ASN A 2 23.98 -14.23 26.59
C ASN A 2 22.62 -14.50 25.95
N ILE A 3 21.78 -15.28 26.65
CA ILE A 3 20.49 -15.84 26.17
C ILE A 3 19.53 -14.79 25.60
N PHE A 4 19.68 -13.54 26.02
CA PHE A 4 18.92 -12.39 25.56
C PHE A 4 18.97 -12.19 24.03
N TYR A 5 20.15 -12.35 23.40
CA TYR A 5 20.26 -12.15 21.95
C TYR A 5 19.56 -13.24 21.13
N TRP A 6 19.55 -14.47 21.62
CA TRP A 6 18.83 -15.58 20.99
C TRP A 6 17.31 -15.39 21.05
N VAL A 7 16.81 -14.88 22.18
CA VAL A 7 15.39 -14.51 22.32
C VAL A 7 15.02 -13.42 21.32
N ILE A 8 15.83 -12.37 21.19
CA ILE A 8 15.60 -11.29 20.21
C ILE A 8 15.65 -11.82 18.77
N ALA A 9 16.64 -12.64 18.45
CA ALA A 9 16.80 -13.25 17.13
C ALA A 9 15.56 -14.08 16.74
N LEU A 10 15.09 -14.96 17.64
CA LEU A 10 13.89 -15.77 17.42
C LEU A 10 12.63 -14.91 17.25
N LEU A 11 12.48 -13.86 18.05
CA LEU A 11 11.37 -12.91 17.92
C LEU A 11 11.39 -12.18 16.57
N LEU A 12 12.56 -11.70 16.13
CA LEU A 12 12.71 -11.00 14.85
C LEU A 12 12.45 -11.92 13.66
N VAL A 13 12.96 -13.15 13.69
CA VAL A 13 12.73 -14.13 12.62
C VAL A 13 11.26 -14.57 12.60
N GLY A 14 10.66 -14.85 13.77
CA GLY A 14 9.25 -15.23 13.87
C GLY A 14 8.30 -14.14 13.39
N MET A 15 8.45 -12.90 13.90
CA MET A 15 7.62 -11.77 13.49
C MET A 15 7.87 -11.38 12.03
N GLY A 16 9.14 -11.31 11.60
CA GLY A 16 9.51 -10.98 10.23
C GLY A 16 8.99 -12.02 9.24
N GLY A 17 9.07 -13.32 9.58
CA GLY A 17 8.54 -14.41 8.78
C GLY A 17 7.02 -14.36 8.65
N TYR A 18 6.30 -14.18 9.77
CA TYR A 18 4.83 -14.07 9.75
C TYR A 18 4.36 -12.85 8.96
N THR A 19 4.92 -11.67 9.26
CA THR A 19 4.58 -10.41 8.58
C THR A 19 4.94 -10.48 7.09
N GLY A 20 6.09 -11.09 6.77
CA GLY A 20 6.49 -11.35 5.39
C GLY A 20 5.48 -12.21 4.66
N TYR A 21 5.06 -13.33 5.24
CA TYR A 21 4.06 -14.22 4.66
C TYR A 21 2.74 -13.49 4.39
N THR A 22 2.21 -12.75 5.37
CA THR A 22 0.93 -12.03 5.22
C THR A 22 1.04 -10.93 4.18
N ASN A 23 2.09 -10.11 4.22
CA ASN A 23 2.27 -8.97 3.31
C ASN A 23 2.46 -9.44 1.86
N TRP A 24 3.24 -10.50 1.64
CA TRP A 24 3.45 -11.05 0.31
C TRP A 24 2.21 -11.75 -0.25
N SER A 25 1.47 -12.48 0.59
CA SER A 25 0.18 -13.07 0.18
C SER A 25 -0.80 -11.98 -0.28
N THR A 26 -0.92 -10.90 0.48
CA THR A 26 -1.76 -9.74 0.12
C THR A 26 -1.23 -9.05 -1.14
N TYR A 27 0.08 -8.87 -1.27
CA TYR A 27 0.71 -8.30 -2.48
C TYR A 27 0.34 -9.10 -3.74
N PHE A 28 0.45 -10.43 -3.70
CA PHE A 28 0.11 -11.26 -4.86
C PHE A 28 -1.39 -11.24 -5.18
N LYS A 29 -2.25 -11.22 -4.16
CA LYS A 29 -3.70 -11.04 -4.33
C LYS A 29 -4.01 -9.68 -4.98
N ALA A 30 -3.41 -8.61 -4.46
CA ALA A 30 -3.53 -7.25 -4.98
C ALA A 30 -3.05 -7.16 -6.44
N LYS A 31 -1.89 -7.75 -6.75
CA LYS A 31 -1.35 -7.80 -8.11
C LYS A 31 -2.29 -8.51 -9.06
N LYS A 32 -2.76 -9.71 -8.70
CA LYS A 32 -3.70 -10.48 -9.53
C LYS A 32 -5.02 -9.74 -9.74
N LEU A 33 -5.55 -9.10 -8.68
CA LEU A 33 -6.77 -8.30 -8.77
C LEU A 33 -6.60 -7.11 -9.73
N ARG A 34 -5.48 -6.37 -9.62
CA ARG A 34 -5.18 -5.25 -10.53
C ARG A 34 -5.07 -5.72 -11.98
N GLU A 35 -4.37 -6.82 -12.23
CA GLU A 35 -4.23 -7.39 -13.57
C GLU A 35 -5.58 -7.81 -14.16
N GLN A 36 -6.45 -8.46 -13.36
CA GLN A 36 -7.80 -8.80 -13.78
C GLN A 36 -8.65 -7.55 -14.04
N PHE A 37 -8.53 -6.56 -13.18
CA PHE A 37 -9.28 -5.31 -13.29
C PHE A 37 -8.91 -4.55 -14.56
N LEU A 38 -7.62 -4.38 -14.85
CA LEU A 38 -7.10 -3.74 -16.07
C LEU A 38 -7.55 -4.47 -17.35
N LYS A 39 -7.64 -5.80 -17.34
CA LYS A 39 -8.17 -6.55 -18.48
C LYS A 39 -9.66 -6.28 -18.73
N SER A 40 -10.43 -6.08 -17.67
CA SER A 40 -11.87 -5.81 -17.74
C SER A 40 -12.23 -4.34 -17.96
N HIS A 41 -11.32 -3.41 -17.64
CA HIS A 41 -11.53 -1.96 -17.73
C HIS A 41 -10.35 -1.33 -18.51
N PRO A 42 -10.42 -1.28 -19.85
CA PRO A 42 -9.34 -0.73 -20.68
C PRO A 42 -9.17 0.78 -20.52
N ASP A 43 -10.15 1.47 -19.95
CA ASP A 43 -10.14 2.89 -19.60
C ASP A 43 -9.48 3.19 -18.24
N ALA A 44 -9.00 2.17 -17.54
CA ALA A 44 -8.41 2.31 -16.22
C ALA A 44 -7.01 2.97 -16.26
N GLU A 45 -6.83 4.02 -15.45
CA GLU A 45 -5.55 4.70 -15.26
C GLU A 45 -4.75 4.05 -14.14
N VAL A 46 -3.48 3.71 -14.40
CA VAL A 46 -2.55 3.19 -13.40
C VAL A 46 -1.73 4.33 -12.81
N ILE A 47 -1.97 4.64 -11.54
CA ILE A 47 -1.27 5.70 -10.82
C ILE A 47 -0.23 5.06 -9.91
N LYS A 48 1.04 5.37 -10.15
CA LYS A 48 2.18 4.93 -9.33
C LYS A 48 2.63 6.06 -8.41
N SER A 49 2.73 5.82 -7.11
CA SER A 49 3.24 6.77 -6.13
C SER A 49 4.11 6.06 -5.09
N GLY A 50 5.22 6.63 -4.63
CA GLY A 50 5.95 6.07 -3.48
C GLY A 50 6.79 4.81 -3.72
N GLN A 51 7.07 4.42 -4.97
CA GLN A 51 7.92 3.25 -5.29
C GLN A 51 9.33 3.33 -4.67
N ALA A 52 9.84 4.53 -4.42
CA ALA A 52 11.14 4.75 -3.77
C ALA A 52 11.22 4.09 -2.38
N ARG A 53 10.12 4.03 -1.62
CA ARG A 53 10.09 3.36 -0.30
C ARG A 53 10.32 1.86 -0.43
N GLY A 54 9.73 1.22 -1.42
CA GLY A 54 9.97 -0.20 -1.70
C GLY A 54 11.43 -0.48 -2.02
N TRP A 55 12.07 0.38 -2.83
CA TRP A 55 13.49 0.27 -3.14
C TRP A 55 14.40 0.49 -1.92
N LEU A 56 14.07 1.44 -1.04
CA LEU A 56 14.81 1.64 0.20
C LEU A 56 14.78 0.39 1.09
N TYR A 57 13.64 -0.29 1.19
CA TYR A 57 13.55 -1.54 1.94
C TYR A 57 14.33 -2.69 1.29
N ILE A 58 14.37 -2.77 -0.04
CA ILE A 58 15.23 -3.72 -0.75
C ILE A 58 16.71 -3.45 -0.48
N LEU A 59 17.13 -2.18 -0.52
CA LEU A 59 18.51 -1.79 -0.21
C LEU A 59 18.86 -2.16 1.24
N MET A 60 17.97 -1.88 2.19
CA MET A 60 18.12 -2.26 3.59
C MET A 60 18.21 -3.78 3.77
N LEU A 61 17.38 -4.56 3.06
CA LEU A 61 17.47 -6.02 3.03
C LEU A 61 18.85 -6.48 2.58
N VAL A 62 19.35 -5.99 1.45
CA VAL A 62 20.66 -6.39 0.91
C VAL A 62 21.79 -6.02 1.87
N PHE A 63 21.73 -4.82 2.44
CA PHE A 63 22.73 -4.36 3.41
C PHE A 63 22.72 -5.20 4.70
N CYS A 64 21.55 -5.43 5.29
CA CYS A 64 21.42 -6.22 6.52
C CYS A 64 21.78 -7.70 6.30
N ALA A 65 21.33 -8.31 5.20
CA ALA A 65 21.69 -9.69 4.86
C ALA A 65 23.20 -9.82 4.60
N GLY A 66 23.79 -8.85 3.88
CA GLY A 66 25.23 -8.81 3.63
C GLY A 66 26.05 -8.72 4.91
N LEU A 67 25.71 -7.80 5.82
CA LEU A 67 26.35 -7.70 7.14
C LEU A 67 26.18 -8.97 7.98
N GLY A 68 24.99 -9.58 7.96
CA GLY A 68 24.73 -10.84 8.65
C GLY A 68 25.62 -11.98 8.15
N ILE A 69 25.73 -12.14 6.83
CA ILE A 69 26.61 -13.15 6.21
C ILE A 69 28.08 -12.89 6.55
N VAL A 70 28.54 -11.63 6.48
CA VAL A 70 29.92 -11.26 6.82
C VAL A 70 30.22 -11.61 8.29
N LEU A 71 29.31 -11.30 9.21
CA LEU A 71 29.50 -11.59 10.64
C LEU A 71 29.51 -13.10 10.93
N LEU A 72 28.69 -13.89 10.24
CA LEU A 72 28.66 -15.35 10.37
C LEU A 72 29.91 -16.03 9.81
N ASN A 73 30.55 -15.44 8.79
CA ASN A 73 31.71 -16.03 8.10
C ASN A 73 33.05 -15.39 8.49
N SER A 74 33.06 -14.34 9.33
CA SER A 74 34.29 -13.65 9.72
C SER A 74 35.13 -14.53 10.67
N PRO A 75 36.44 -14.72 10.42
CA PRO A 75 37.32 -15.45 11.33
C PRO A 75 37.34 -14.77 12.70
N THR A 76 37.27 -15.56 13.77
CA THR A 76 37.30 -15.07 15.16
C THR A 76 38.56 -14.24 15.41
N SER A 77 38.41 -12.92 15.46
CA SER A 77 39.43 -12.01 15.96
C SER A 77 39.27 -11.87 17.47
N ALA A 78 40.38 -11.64 18.19
CA ALA A 78 40.45 -11.58 19.65
C ALA A 78 39.55 -10.52 20.34
N SER A 79 38.85 -9.68 19.57
CA SER A 79 37.99 -8.60 20.05
C SER A 79 36.50 -8.93 20.16
N PHE A 80 36.03 -10.04 19.56
CA PHE A 80 34.62 -10.45 19.64
C PHE A 80 34.50 -11.95 19.91
N ASP A 81 33.83 -12.28 21.01
CA ASP A 81 33.50 -13.65 21.38
C ASP A 81 32.61 -14.31 20.31
N ALA A 82 32.87 -15.58 19.97
CA ALA A 82 32.24 -16.27 18.83
C ALA A 82 30.71 -16.30 18.93
N ASP A 83 30.18 -16.52 20.14
CA ASP A 83 28.75 -16.50 20.46
C ASP A 83 28.10 -15.16 20.13
N THR A 84 28.79 -14.05 20.39
CA THR A 84 28.25 -12.69 20.20
C THR A 84 28.14 -12.35 18.72
N ARG A 85 29.12 -12.78 17.91
CA ARG A 85 29.09 -12.60 16.45
C ARG A 85 27.98 -13.40 15.80
N LEU A 86 27.81 -14.65 16.21
CA LEU A 86 26.76 -15.52 15.68
C LEU A 86 25.39 -14.93 16.00
N ALA A 87 25.17 -14.51 17.25
CA ALA A 87 23.91 -13.89 17.64
C ALA A 87 23.62 -12.58 16.89
N GLN A 88 24.62 -11.71 16.72
CA GLN A 88 24.48 -10.48 15.94
C GLN A 88 24.22 -10.75 14.44
N GLY A 89 24.90 -11.74 13.86
CA GLY A 89 24.68 -12.16 12.47
C GLY A 89 23.24 -12.59 12.23
N VAL A 90 22.66 -13.38 13.15
CA VAL A 90 21.25 -13.80 13.09
C VAL A 90 20.31 -12.59 13.24
N VAL A 91 20.61 -11.63 14.12
CA VAL A 91 19.81 -10.39 14.26
C VAL A 91 19.79 -9.60 12.94
N TYR A 92 20.94 -9.42 12.28
CA TYR A 92 21.00 -8.71 11.00
C TYR A 92 20.24 -9.45 9.89
N ILE A 93 20.30 -10.78 9.85
CA ILE A 93 19.47 -11.58 8.94
C ILE A 93 17.99 -11.38 9.23
N GLY A 94 17.59 -11.40 10.52
CA GLY A 94 16.21 -11.13 10.95
C GLY A 94 15.72 -9.74 10.52
N LEU A 95 16.56 -8.71 10.66
CA LEU A 95 16.27 -7.36 10.16
C LEU A 95 16.12 -7.32 8.63
N GLY A 96 16.92 -8.10 7.90
CA GLY A 96 16.77 -8.28 6.46
C GLY A 96 15.41 -8.88 6.10
N ILE A 97 15.02 -9.96 6.76
CA ILE A 97 13.69 -10.60 6.56
C ILE A 97 12.57 -9.60 6.84
N PHE A 98 12.70 -8.80 7.91
CA PHE A 98 11.72 -7.76 8.22
C PHE A 98 11.67 -6.68 7.12
N ALA A 99 12.82 -6.21 6.62
CA ALA A 99 12.89 -5.28 5.50
C ALA A 99 12.20 -5.84 4.24
N PHE A 100 12.39 -7.13 3.96
CA PHE A 100 11.71 -7.82 2.86
C PHE A 100 10.18 -7.85 3.02
N ALA A 101 9.68 -8.04 4.25
CA ALA A 101 8.25 -7.98 4.53
C ALA A 101 7.66 -6.57 4.27
N MET A 102 8.38 -5.53 4.70
CA MET A 102 7.99 -4.14 4.49
C MET A 102 8.08 -3.70 3.01
N ALA A 103 9.00 -4.29 2.24
CA ALA A 103 9.11 -4.04 0.80
C ALA A 103 7.83 -4.45 0.06
N GLY A 104 7.26 -5.62 0.39
CA GLY A 104 6.01 -6.09 -0.22
C GLY A 104 4.83 -5.15 0.01
N GLU A 105 4.68 -4.66 1.25
CA GLU A 105 3.67 -3.67 1.63
C GLU A 105 3.87 -2.33 0.91
N ALA A 106 5.10 -1.80 0.92
CA ALA A 106 5.42 -0.55 0.24
C ALA A 106 5.18 -0.62 -1.28
N MET A 107 5.44 -1.76 -1.91
CA MET A 107 5.13 -1.96 -3.33
C MET A 107 3.63 -2.08 -3.58
N MET A 108 2.88 -2.68 -2.66
CA MET A 108 1.43 -2.75 -2.74
C MET A 108 0.80 -1.35 -2.69
N ASP A 109 1.16 -0.55 -1.67
CA ASP A 109 0.67 0.82 -1.46
C ASP A 109 1.05 1.77 -2.58
N SER A 110 2.08 1.39 -3.36
CA SER A 110 2.62 2.27 -4.39
C SER A 110 1.78 2.35 -5.66
N VAL A 111 0.76 1.52 -5.83
CA VAL A 111 -0.02 1.46 -7.07
C VAL A 111 -1.50 1.51 -6.77
N LEU A 112 -2.16 2.46 -7.42
CA LEU A 112 -3.60 2.63 -7.45
C LEU A 112 -4.07 2.52 -8.89
N VAL A 113 -5.16 1.80 -9.13
CA VAL A 113 -5.77 1.70 -10.46
C VAL A 113 -7.15 2.35 -10.38
N ALA A 114 -7.44 3.33 -11.22
CA ALA A 114 -8.69 4.07 -11.17
C ALA A 114 -9.44 4.00 -12.51
N THR A 115 -10.75 3.83 -12.44
CA THR A 115 -11.70 4.05 -13.54
C THR A 115 -12.60 5.24 -13.19
N PRO A 116 -13.46 5.73 -14.10
CA PRO A 116 -14.37 6.83 -13.79
C PRO A 116 -15.28 6.57 -12.58
N ASP A 117 -15.65 5.32 -12.30
CA ASP A 117 -16.64 4.96 -11.25
C ASP A 117 -16.08 4.16 -10.06
N SER A 118 -14.85 3.66 -10.16
CA SER A 118 -14.24 2.83 -9.12
C SER A 118 -12.72 2.94 -9.11
N LEU A 119 -12.12 2.50 -8.01
CA LEU A 119 -10.68 2.37 -7.88
C LEU A 119 -10.32 1.04 -7.22
N VAL A 120 -9.16 0.50 -7.56
CA VAL A 120 -8.56 -0.65 -6.92
C VAL A 120 -7.39 -0.15 -6.08
N TYR A 121 -7.45 -0.48 -4.80
CA TYR A 121 -6.39 -0.20 -3.83
C TYR A 121 -6.16 -1.46 -2.99
N GLU A 122 -4.88 -1.81 -2.79
CA GLU A 122 -4.48 -3.08 -2.16
C GLU A 122 -5.23 -4.28 -2.79
N ASP A 123 -6.01 -5.01 -2.00
CA ASP A 123 -6.76 -6.21 -2.37
C ASP A 123 -8.26 -5.96 -2.60
N GLN A 124 -8.68 -4.70 -2.71
CA GLN A 124 -10.10 -4.31 -2.74
C GLN A 124 -10.45 -3.40 -3.92
N VAL A 125 -11.65 -3.62 -4.48
CA VAL A 125 -12.29 -2.72 -5.44
C VAL A 125 -13.25 -1.80 -4.70
N LEU A 126 -12.97 -0.50 -4.70
CA LEU A 126 -13.74 0.54 -4.03
C LEU A 126 -14.52 1.36 -5.07
N LYS A 127 -15.84 1.39 -4.96
CA LYS A 127 -16.68 2.27 -5.80
C LYS A 127 -16.73 3.67 -5.19
N PHE A 128 -16.60 4.73 -6.00
CA PHE A 128 -16.61 6.11 -5.47
C PHE A 128 -17.89 6.44 -4.69
N LYS A 129 -19.02 5.86 -5.08
CA LYS A 129 -20.30 6.01 -4.35
C LYS A 129 -20.24 5.54 -2.88
N ASN A 130 -19.33 4.62 -2.56
CA ASN A 130 -19.16 4.06 -1.22
C ASN A 130 -18.16 4.86 -0.38
N ILE A 131 -17.43 5.80 -0.99
CA ILE A 131 -16.46 6.67 -0.32
C ILE A 131 -17.19 7.90 0.21
N ARG A 132 -17.24 8.03 1.54
CA ARG A 132 -17.83 9.17 2.24
C ARG A 132 -16.94 10.40 2.08
N GLY A 133 -15.63 10.21 2.24
CA GLY A 133 -14.63 11.27 2.13
C GLY A 133 -13.21 10.73 2.33
N VAL A 134 -12.24 11.63 2.24
CA VAL A 134 -10.83 11.31 2.47
C VAL A 134 -10.27 12.26 3.51
N THR A 135 -9.52 11.72 4.46
CA THR A 135 -8.80 12.51 5.46
C THR A 135 -7.32 12.49 5.13
N VAL A 136 -6.76 13.65 4.79
CA VAL A 136 -5.32 13.80 4.52
C VAL A 136 -4.62 14.30 5.77
N GLY A 137 -3.68 13.51 6.28
CA GLY A 137 -2.89 13.87 7.46
C GLY A 137 -2.08 15.15 7.23
N LYS A 138 -2.34 16.18 8.05
CA LYS A 138 -1.57 17.43 8.08
C LYS A 138 -0.39 17.30 9.06
N GLY A 139 0.72 16.74 8.59
CA GLY A 139 1.97 16.58 9.37
C GLY A 139 2.73 15.32 8.97
N TRP A 140 3.87 15.06 9.61
CA TRP A 140 4.67 13.85 9.38
C TRP A 140 4.10 12.61 10.08
N PHE A 141 3.43 12.80 11.22
CA PHE A 141 2.88 11.72 12.06
C PHE A 141 1.37 11.51 11.90
N LYS A 142 0.69 12.33 11.09
CA LYS A 142 -0.75 12.19 10.91
C LYS A 142 -1.03 11.17 9.80
N SER A 143 -1.70 10.09 10.17
CA SER A 143 -2.19 9.08 9.23
C SER A 143 -3.24 9.66 8.29
N SER A 144 -3.31 9.12 7.08
CA SER A 144 -4.34 9.48 6.11
C SER A 144 -5.29 8.30 5.92
N TYR A 145 -6.56 8.59 5.68
CA TYR A 145 -7.62 7.57 5.67
C TYR A 145 -8.61 7.80 4.53
N ILE A 146 -9.05 6.72 3.91
CA ILE A 146 -10.26 6.71 3.07
C ILE A 146 -11.43 6.29 3.96
N LEU A 147 -12.44 7.17 4.06
CA LEU A 147 -13.63 6.94 4.87
C LEU A 147 -14.72 6.30 4.00
N LEU A 148 -15.15 5.09 4.33
CA LEU A 148 -16.25 4.41 3.66
C LEU A 148 -17.58 4.66 4.38
N ASN A 149 -18.69 4.54 3.65
CA ASN A 149 -20.04 4.76 4.20
C ASN A 149 -20.40 3.82 5.37
N GLN A 150 -19.75 2.67 5.50
CA GLN A 150 -20.00 1.66 6.54
C GLN A 150 -19.16 1.87 7.81
N ALA A 151 -18.69 3.09 8.09
CA ALA A 151 -17.76 3.40 9.19
C ALA A 151 -16.42 2.63 9.14
N LYS A 152 -16.11 1.97 8.02
CA LYS A 152 -14.81 1.36 7.76
C LYS A 152 -13.83 2.43 7.29
N GLU A 153 -12.67 2.48 7.93
CA GLU A 153 -11.56 3.36 7.55
C GLU A 153 -10.46 2.50 6.92
N ILE A 154 -9.96 2.93 5.76
CA ILE A 154 -8.81 2.29 5.12
C ILE A 154 -7.61 3.22 5.33
N PRO A 155 -6.59 2.79 6.10
CA PRO A 155 -5.37 3.56 6.23
C PRO A 155 -4.66 3.60 4.87
N VAL A 156 -4.19 4.78 4.48
CA VAL A 156 -3.48 4.97 3.21
C VAL A 156 -2.32 5.94 3.39
N SER A 157 -1.35 5.84 2.48
CA SER A 157 -0.30 6.86 2.40
C SER A 157 -0.88 8.23 2.02
N LYS A 158 -0.21 9.30 2.44
CA LYS A 158 -0.64 10.68 2.15
C LYS A 158 -0.77 10.96 0.65
N SER A 159 0.16 10.46 -0.17
CA SER A 159 0.12 10.63 -1.63
C SER A 159 -1.11 9.97 -2.24
N ILE A 160 -1.43 8.74 -1.80
CA ILE A 160 -2.63 8.03 -2.23
C ILE A 160 -3.88 8.76 -1.77
N ALA A 161 -3.95 9.20 -0.51
CA ALA A 161 -5.10 9.95 0.00
C ALA A 161 -5.38 11.21 -0.85
N MET A 162 -4.36 12.01 -1.13
CA MET A 162 -4.52 13.20 -1.98
C MET A 162 -5.02 12.86 -3.39
N ARG A 163 -4.52 11.77 -3.98
CA ARG A 163 -4.96 11.33 -5.31
C ARG A 163 -6.39 10.83 -5.31
N VAL A 164 -6.77 10.03 -4.31
CA VAL A 164 -8.15 9.53 -4.15
C VAL A 164 -9.12 10.70 -3.92
N ASP A 165 -8.72 11.70 -3.14
CA ASP A 165 -9.53 12.90 -2.92
C ASP A 165 -9.77 13.67 -4.24
N ALA A 166 -8.73 13.87 -5.04
CA ALA A 166 -8.85 14.49 -6.36
C ALA A 166 -9.81 13.72 -7.28
N LEU A 167 -9.67 12.40 -7.39
CA LEU A 167 -10.55 11.54 -8.18
C LEU A 167 -12.00 11.55 -7.67
N LEU A 168 -12.19 11.60 -6.34
CA LEU A 168 -13.52 11.68 -5.73
C LEU A 168 -14.21 13.01 -6.05
N VAL A 169 -13.46 14.12 -6.04
CA VAL A 169 -13.96 15.44 -6.43
C VAL A 169 -14.37 15.44 -7.90
N GLU A 170 -13.52 14.90 -8.78
CA GLU A 170 -13.81 14.78 -10.21
C GLU A 170 -15.07 13.95 -10.47
N TRP A 171 -15.20 12.78 -9.83
CA TRP A 171 -16.40 11.95 -9.93
C TRP A 171 -17.67 12.70 -9.47
N LYS A 172 -17.59 13.43 -8.36
CA LYS A 172 -18.72 14.25 -7.86
C LYS A 172 -19.10 15.36 -8.85
N GLN A 173 -18.13 15.98 -9.52
CA GLN A 173 -18.38 17.01 -10.54
C GLN A 173 -19.04 16.40 -11.79
N ASN A 174 -18.50 15.29 -12.30
CA ASN A 174 -19.05 14.58 -13.45
C ASN A 174 -20.49 14.13 -13.19
N ARG A 175 -20.77 13.58 -12.01
CA ARG A 175 -22.14 13.16 -11.62
C ARG A 175 -23.11 14.34 -11.58
N LYS A 176 -22.69 15.51 -11.08
CA LYS A 176 -23.51 16.73 -11.07
C LYS A 176 -23.78 17.22 -12.50
N ALA A 177 -22.79 17.20 -13.38
CA ALA A 177 -22.94 17.59 -14.78
C ALA A 177 -23.93 16.66 -15.52
N THR A 178 -23.79 15.34 -15.35
CA THR A 178 -24.74 14.38 -15.94
C THR A 178 -26.17 14.60 -15.44
N PHE A 179 -26.34 14.92 -14.15
CA PHE A 179 -27.67 15.20 -13.58
C PHE A 179 -28.28 16.48 -14.17
N ARG A 180 -27.49 17.55 -14.33
CA ARG A 180 -27.93 18.80 -14.99
C ARG A 180 -28.37 18.54 -16.43
N ASN A 181 -27.54 17.86 -17.24
CA ASN A 181 -27.87 17.53 -18.63
C ASN A 181 -29.14 16.69 -18.73
N ARG A 182 -29.35 15.73 -17.82
CA ARG A 182 -30.60 14.95 -17.77
C ARG A 182 -31.82 15.81 -17.43
N LYS A 183 -31.68 16.77 -16.51
CA LYS A 183 -32.75 17.69 -16.13
C LYS A 183 -33.12 18.61 -17.29
N GLU A 184 -32.13 19.15 -17.99
CA GLU A 184 -32.30 20.02 -19.17
C GLU A 184 -32.99 19.28 -20.31
N ARG A 185 -32.55 18.04 -20.63
CA ARG A 185 -33.21 17.21 -21.65
C ARG A 185 -34.67 16.92 -21.31
N ARG A 186 -34.99 16.67 -20.03
CA ARG A 186 -36.38 16.49 -19.58
C ARG A 186 -37.20 17.77 -19.66
N ALA A 187 -36.61 18.92 -19.37
CA ALA A 187 -37.29 20.21 -19.48
C ALA A 187 -37.57 20.59 -20.94
N ALA A 188 -36.61 20.36 -21.85
CA ALA A 188 -36.80 20.55 -23.29
C ALA A 188 -37.93 19.67 -23.84
N ALA A 189 -37.94 18.37 -23.48
CA ALA A 189 -38.99 17.45 -23.90
C ALA A 189 -40.39 17.80 -23.34
N ARG A 190 -40.48 18.50 -22.21
CA ARG A 190 -41.77 19.03 -21.69
C ARG A 190 -42.24 20.23 -22.50
N ARG A 191 -41.34 21.17 -22.79
CA ARG A 191 -41.66 22.34 -23.63
C ARG A 191 -42.14 21.94 -25.03
N GLU A 192 -41.52 20.93 -25.64
CA GLU A 192 -41.94 20.39 -26.94
C GLU A 192 -43.33 19.72 -26.92
N ARG A 193 -43.77 19.21 -25.75
CA ARG A 193 -45.11 18.64 -25.57
C ARG A 193 -46.18 19.70 -25.31
N GLU A 194 -45.80 20.80 -24.66
CA GLU A 194 -46.69 21.94 -24.39
C GLU A 194 -46.87 22.84 -25.63
N SER A 195 -45.97 22.76 -26.61
CA SER A 195 -46.04 23.48 -27.88
C SER A 195 -46.75 22.74 -29.02
N LYS A 196 -47.29 21.53 -28.75
CA LYS A 196 -48.08 20.72 -29.69
C LYS A 196 -49.52 20.65 -29.22
#